data_AF-A0A6G3MN65-F1
#
_entry.id   AF-A0A6G3MN65-F1
#
_cell.length_a   1.000
_cell.length_b   1.000
_cell.length_c   1.000
_cell.angle_alpha   90.00
_cell.angle_beta   90.00
_cell.angle_gamma   90.00
#
_symmetry.space_group_name_H-M   'P 1'
#
loop_
_entity.id
_entity.type
_entity.pdbx_description
1 polymer ?
#
loop_
_entity_poly.entity_id
_entity_poly.type
_entity_poly.pdbx_seq_one_letter_code
_entity_poly.pdbx_strand_id
1 'polypeptide(L)'
;NAEAKVMSWWDYGYQITGMANRTTIVDNNTWNNSHIALVGRAMASNESEAYKILQLLEVDYVLVIFGGLIGFSGDDINKFLWMVRISQGEFPQHISEPDYFSEEGAYTIGNQVSDTMKNS
;
A
#
# COMPACT_ATOMS: atom_id res chain seq x y z
N ASN A 1 -0.10 7.39 -22.04
CA ASN A 1 -1.25 6.63 -22.58
C ASN A 1 -2.50 7.08 -21.84
N ALA A 2 -3.63 7.34 -22.50
CA ALA A 2 -4.82 7.90 -21.86
C ALA A 2 -5.56 6.88 -20.96
N GLU A 3 -5.31 5.58 -21.19
CA GLU A 3 -5.91 4.46 -20.46
C GLU A 3 -5.03 3.90 -19.34
N ALA A 4 -4.01 4.65 -18.92
CA ALA A 4 -3.09 4.17 -17.89
C ALA A 4 -3.82 3.88 -16.57
N LYS A 5 -3.58 2.72 -15.98
CA LYS A 5 -4.13 2.30 -14.68
C LYS A 5 -3.20 2.71 -13.55
N VAL A 6 -3.76 3.43 -12.57
CA VAL A 6 -3.02 3.93 -11.41
C VAL A 6 -3.45 3.15 -10.17
N MET A 7 -2.48 2.53 -9.49
CA MET A 7 -2.66 1.95 -8.17
C MET A 7 -2.33 2.99 -7.09
N SER A 8 -3.21 3.14 -6.12
CA SER A 8 -3.00 3.96 -4.92
C SER A 8 -3.72 3.31 -3.74
N TRP A 9 -3.51 3.82 -2.52
CA TRP A 9 -4.39 3.49 -1.41
C TRP A 9 -5.83 3.97 -1.69
N TRP A 10 -6.82 3.28 -1.11
CA TRP A 10 -8.25 3.47 -1.45
C TRP A 10 -8.78 4.87 -1.13
N ASP A 11 -8.20 5.56 -0.12
CA ASP A 11 -8.54 6.94 0.25
C ASP A 11 -8.52 7.91 -0.96
N TYR A 12 -7.65 7.64 -1.94
CA TYR A 12 -7.34 8.57 -3.03
C TYR A 12 -8.07 8.27 -4.35
N GLY A 13 -8.79 7.15 -4.44
CA GLY A 13 -9.35 6.67 -5.71
C GLY A 13 -10.29 7.67 -6.39
N TYR A 14 -11.16 8.35 -5.63
CA TYR A 14 -12.05 9.38 -6.17
C TYR A 14 -11.31 10.64 -6.62
N GLN A 15 -10.24 11.04 -5.92
CA GLN A 15 -9.46 12.21 -6.29
C GLN A 15 -8.70 11.97 -7.60
N ILE A 16 -8.11 10.79 -7.76
CA ILE A 16 -7.43 10.41 -9.01
C ILE A 16 -8.43 10.37 -10.16
N THR A 17 -9.59 9.74 -9.97
CA THR A 17 -10.62 9.67 -11.00
C THR A 17 -11.13 11.08 -11.38
N GLY A 18 -11.43 11.92 -10.40
CA GLY A 18 -12.01 13.24 -10.63
C GLY A 18 -11.02 14.29 -11.16
N MET A 19 -9.77 14.28 -10.68
CA MET A 19 -8.78 15.31 -11.04
C MET A 19 -7.86 14.87 -12.18
N ALA A 20 -7.37 13.62 -12.14
CA ALA A 20 -6.44 13.11 -13.15
C ALA A 20 -7.15 12.45 -14.34
N ASN A 21 -8.44 12.13 -14.21
CA ASN A 21 -9.23 11.41 -15.21
C ASN A 21 -8.50 10.12 -15.67
N ARG A 22 -8.15 9.28 -14.69
CA ARG A 22 -7.46 7.99 -14.89
C ARG A 22 -8.18 6.87 -14.15
N THR A 23 -8.06 5.65 -14.69
CA THR A 23 -8.61 4.44 -14.07
C THR A 23 -7.82 4.09 -12.81
N THR A 24 -8.52 3.80 -11.72
CA THR A 24 -7.94 3.37 -10.44
C THR A 24 -8.25 1.90 -10.16
N ILE A 25 -7.33 1.21 -9.49
CA ILE A 25 -7.48 -0.21 -9.14
C ILE A 25 -8.49 -0.43 -8.01
N VAL A 26 -8.41 0.42 -6.97
CA VAL A 26 -9.34 0.46 -5.85
C VAL A 26 -9.94 1.85 -5.71
N ASP A 27 -11.16 1.92 -5.18
CA ASP A 27 -11.87 3.16 -4.94
C ASP A 27 -12.38 3.26 -3.49
N ASN A 28 -12.91 4.43 -3.14
CA ASN A 28 -13.36 4.76 -1.80
C ASN A 28 -14.77 4.19 -1.47
N ASN A 29 -15.31 3.32 -2.33
CA ASN A 29 -16.60 2.66 -2.08
C ASN A 29 -16.46 1.37 -1.26
N THR A 30 -15.23 0.87 -1.11
CA THR A 30 -14.85 -0.23 -0.19
C THR A 30 -15.76 -1.47 -0.22
N TRP A 31 -16.34 -1.79 -1.38
CA TRP A 31 -17.32 -2.86 -1.51
C TRP A 31 -16.68 -4.25 -1.69
N ASN A 32 -15.41 -4.30 -2.10
CA ASN A 32 -14.64 -5.53 -2.29
C ASN A 32 -13.36 -5.51 -1.43
N ASN A 33 -13.47 -6.01 -0.21
CA ASN A 33 -12.36 -6.03 0.76
C ASN A 33 -11.18 -6.87 0.29
N SER A 34 -11.41 -7.97 -0.42
CA SER A 34 -10.32 -8.80 -0.96
C SER A 34 -9.49 -8.05 -2.02
N HIS A 35 -10.10 -7.14 -2.78
CA HIS A 35 -9.36 -6.28 -3.72
C HIS A 35 -8.50 -5.25 -2.97
N ILE A 36 -9.02 -4.64 -1.90
CA ILE A 36 -8.25 -3.73 -1.04
C ILE A 36 -7.08 -4.46 -0.38
N ALA A 37 -7.31 -5.69 0.11
CA ALA A 37 -6.27 -6.53 0.67
C ALA A 37 -5.19 -6.90 -0.36
N LEU A 38 -5.55 -7.08 -1.64
CA LEU A 38 -4.57 -7.34 -2.69
C LEU A 38 -3.68 -6.11 -2.96
N VAL A 39 -4.25 -4.90 -2.96
CA VAL A 39 -3.49 -3.65 -3.05
C VAL A 39 -2.61 -3.45 -1.82
N GLY A 40 -3.14 -3.70 -0.62
CA GLY A 40 -2.35 -3.63 0.62
C GLY A 40 -1.19 -4.62 0.61
N ARG A 41 -1.39 -5.82 0.07
CA ARG A 41 -0.34 -6.82 -0.09
C ARG A 41 0.72 -6.35 -1.07
N ALA A 42 0.32 -5.75 -2.20
CA ALA A 42 1.26 -5.17 -3.15
C ALA A 42 2.08 -4.03 -2.53
N MET A 43 1.48 -3.21 -1.67
CA MET A 43 2.16 -2.10 -0.99
C MET A 43 3.09 -2.55 0.14
N ALA A 44 2.86 -3.71 0.74
CA ALA A 44 3.58 -4.16 1.94
C ALA A 44 4.52 -5.36 1.70
N SER A 45 4.54 -5.93 0.49
CA SER A 45 5.44 -7.03 0.12
C SER A 45 6.67 -6.49 -0.59
N ASN A 46 7.80 -7.21 -0.50
CA ASN A 46 8.98 -6.87 -1.28
C ASN A 46 8.69 -6.74 -2.79
N GLU A 47 9.57 -6.01 -3.48
CA GLU A 47 9.40 -5.66 -4.90
C GLU A 47 9.13 -6.88 -5.80
N SER A 48 9.74 -8.04 -5.53
CA SER A 48 9.56 -9.24 -6.36
C SER A 48 8.15 -9.83 -6.27
N GLU A 49 7.57 -9.83 -5.07
CA GLU A 49 6.18 -10.29 -4.87
C GLU A 49 5.18 -9.21 -5.28
N ALA A 50 5.44 -7.95 -4.93
CA ALA A 50 4.62 -6.81 -5.34
C ALA A 50 4.51 -6.72 -6.86
N TYR A 51 5.62 -6.89 -7.59
CA TYR A 51 5.64 -6.82 -9.05
C TYR A 51 4.74 -7.87 -9.71
N LYS A 52 4.66 -9.09 -9.17
CA LYS A 52 3.74 -10.12 -9.68
C LYS A 52 2.28 -9.68 -9.54
N ILE A 53 1.93 -9.04 -8.43
CA ILE A 53 0.57 -8.52 -8.18
C ILE A 53 0.27 -7.35 -9.12
N LEU A 54 1.23 -6.43 -9.30
CA LEU A 54 1.10 -5.30 -10.23
C LEU A 54 0.90 -5.77 -11.67
N GLN A 55 1.61 -6.81 -12.11
CA GLN A 55 1.42 -7.42 -13.43
C GLN A 55 0.04 -8.08 -13.56
N LEU A 56 -0.39 -8.83 -12.55
CA LEU A 56 -1.72 -9.47 -12.53
C LEU A 56 -2.86 -8.44 -12.66
N LEU A 57 -2.67 -7.26 -12.08
CA LEU A 57 -3.64 -6.16 -12.11
C LEU A 57 -3.46 -5.21 -13.30
N GLU A 58 -2.45 -5.47 -14.15
CA GLU A 58 -2.07 -4.63 -15.30
C GLU A 58 -1.85 -3.15 -14.91
N VAL A 59 -1.17 -2.91 -13.79
CA VAL A 59 -0.89 -1.56 -13.29
C VAL A 59 0.22 -0.90 -14.11
N ASP A 60 -0.02 0.34 -14.55
CA ASP A 60 0.99 1.16 -15.25
C ASP A 60 1.77 2.07 -14.30
N TYR A 61 1.09 2.63 -13.29
CA TYR A 61 1.68 3.58 -12.33
C TYR A 61 1.25 3.28 -10.90
N VAL A 62 2.15 3.52 -9.95
CA VAL A 62 1.85 3.50 -8.51
C VAL A 62 2.00 4.91 -7.96
N LEU A 63 1.02 5.35 -7.19
CA LEU A 63 1.02 6.63 -6.48
C LEU A 63 1.10 6.40 -4.97
N VAL A 64 2.08 7.04 -4.34
CA VAL A 64 2.31 7.04 -2.89
C VAL A 64 2.42 8.48 -2.41
N ILE A 65 1.73 8.82 -1.32
CA ILE A 65 1.85 10.11 -0.65
C ILE A 65 2.93 10.03 0.42
N PHE A 66 3.94 10.90 0.30
CA PHE A 66 5.02 11.03 1.27
C PHE A 66 5.06 12.44 1.88
N GLY A 67 4.90 12.52 3.20
CA GLY A 67 4.78 13.77 3.95
C GLY A 67 6.05 14.23 4.67
N GLY A 68 7.14 13.47 4.57
CA GLY A 68 8.31 13.61 5.46
C GLY A 68 9.05 14.95 5.38
N LEU A 69 8.95 15.68 4.27
CA LEU A 69 9.62 16.99 4.13
C LEU A 69 8.90 18.11 4.88
N ILE A 70 7.57 18.09 4.91
CA ILE A 70 6.75 19.18 5.44
C ILE A 70 6.01 18.80 6.73
N GLY A 71 6.21 17.57 7.22
CA GLY A 71 5.53 17.06 8.41
C GLY A 71 4.04 16.78 8.18
N PHE A 72 3.64 16.36 6.98
CA PHE A 72 2.25 16.00 6.70
C PHE A 72 1.94 14.61 7.30
N SER A 73 1.11 14.58 8.34
CA SER A 73 0.81 13.34 9.08
C SER A 73 -0.11 12.36 8.35
N GLY A 74 -0.85 12.81 7.34
CA GLY A 74 -1.78 11.98 6.56
C GLY A 74 -1.12 11.19 5.42
N ASP A 75 0.17 10.93 5.51
CA ASP A 75 0.93 10.22 4.48
C ASP A 75 0.75 8.70 4.54
N ASP A 76 1.23 8.00 3.52
CA ASP A 76 1.02 6.56 3.42
C ASP A 76 1.87 5.76 4.43
N ILE A 77 2.95 6.34 4.96
CA ILE A 77 3.77 5.70 6.01
C ILE A 77 2.99 5.60 7.33
N ASN A 78 2.25 6.65 7.74
CA ASN A 78 1.43 6.58 8.95
C ASN A 78 0.21 5.65 8.79
N LYS A 79 -0.25 5.45 7.56
CA LYS A 79 -1.38 4.55 7.24
C LYS A 79 -0.94 3.12 6.94
N PHE A 80 0.35 2.87 6.77
CA PHE A 80 0.90 1.61 6.29
C PHE A 80 0.47 0.39 7.10
N LEU A 81 0.43 0.47 8.44
CA LEU A 81 -0.02 -0.64 9.28
C LEU A 81 -1.48 -1.06 9.00
N TRP A 82 -2.34 -0.15 8.53
CA TRP A 82 -3.68 -0.52 8.08
C TRP A 82 -3.63 -1.38 6.81
N MET A 83 -2.72 -1.06 5.88
CA MET A 83 -2.50 -1.85 4.67
C MET A 83 -2.06 -3.28 5.04
N VAL A 84 -1.11 -3.39 5.97
CA VAL A 84 -0.62 -4.68 6.49
C VAL A 84 -1.75 -5.49 7.13
N ARG A 85 -2.51 -4.89 8.06
CA ARG A 85 -3.60 -5.56 8.77
C ARG A 85 -4.71 -6.07 7.86
N ILE A 86 -5.15 -5.24 6.91
CA ILE A 86 -6.19 -5.64 5.96
C ILE A 86 -5.68 -6.79 5.08
N SER A 87 -4.43 -6.72 4.65
CA SER A 87 -3.80 -7.76 3.82
C SER A 87 -3.61 -9.07 4.59
N GLN A 88 -3.21 -9.01 5.86
CA GLN A 88 -3.08 -10.19 6.72
C GLN A 88 -4.41 -10.89 6.93
N GLY A 89 -5.52 -10.13 7.02
CA GLY A 89 -6.86 -10.70 7.17
C GLY A 89 -7.22 -11.67 6.04
N GLU A 90 -6.78 -11.40 4.81
CA GLU A 90 -7.08 -12.20 3.62
C GLU A 90 -5.91 -13.13 3.20
N PHE A 91 -4.67 -12.76 3.49
CA PHE A 91 -3.44 -13.46 3.05
C PHE A 91 -2.47 -13.76 4.21
N PRO A 92 -2.90 -14.42 5.30
CA PRO A 92 -2.09 -14.61 6.51
C PRO A 92 -0.80 -15.42 6.31
N GLN A 93 -0.70 -16.19 5.22
CA GLN A 93 0.48 -16.97 4.85
C GLN A 93 1.56 -16.14 4.14
N HIS A 94 1.25 -14.92 3.71
CA HIS A 94 2.16 -14.06 2.96
C HIS A 94 2.57 -12.81 3.71
N ILE A 95 1.77 -12.36 4.68
CA ILE A 95 2.01 -11.13 5.42
C ILE A 95 1.59 -11.29 6.87
N SER A 96 2.40 -10.76 7.77
CA SER A 96 2.25 -10.88 9.23
C SER A 96 2.66 -9.54 9.88
N GLU A 97 1.73 -8.90 10.58
CA GLU A 97 1.89 -7.59 11.22
C GLU A 97 3.10 -7.52 12.16
N PRO A 98 3.37 -8.54 13.03
CA PRO A 98 4.57 -8.56 13.87
C PRO A 98 5.89 -8.34 13.13
N ASP A 99 5.99 -8.75 11.87
CA ASP A 99 7.23 -8.69 11.09
C ASP A 99 7.65 -7.25 10.76
N TYR A 100 6.71 -6.28 10.85
CA TYR A 100 6.95 -4.86 10.55
C TYR A 100 7.36 -4.04 11.78
N PHE A 101 7.42 -4.64 12.97
CA PHE A 101 7.89 -3.98 14.18
C PHE A 101 9.38 -4.25 14.42
N SER A 102 10.05 -3.33 15.09
CA SER A 102 11.42 -3.55 15.58
C SER A 102 11.47 -4.71 16.59
N GLU A 103 12.67 -5.18 16.93
CA GLU A 103 12.88 -6.19 17.99
C GLU A 103 12.30 -5.74 19.35
N GLU A 104 12.20 -4.42 19.58
CA GLU A 104 11.61 -3.82 20.79
C GLU A 104 10.07 -3.69 20.69
N GLY A 105 9.46 -4.09 19.58
CA GLY A 105 8.02 -4.00 19.32
C GLY A 105 7.55 -2.60 18.89
N ALA A 106 8.45 -1.72 18.44
CA ALA A 106 8.12 -0.38 18.00
C ALA A 106 7.89 -0.31 16.49
N TYR A 107 6.84 0.41 16.05
CA TYR A 107 6.68 0.79 14.65
C TYR A 107 7.57 2.01 14.38
N THR A 108 8.63 1.82 13.61
CA THR A 108 9.68 2.83 13.44
C THR A 108 10.28 2.81 12.03
N ILE A 109 10.69 3.99 11.56
CA ILE A 109 11.44 4.19 10.32
C ILE A 109 12.91 4.60 10.58
N GLY A 110 13.35 4.50 11.84
CA GLY A 110 14.71 4.84 12.27
C GLY A 110 15.68 3.65 12.14
N ASN A 111 16.82 3.75 12.82
CA ASN A 111 17.90 2.75 12.74
C ASN A 111 17.50 1.34 13.23
N GLN A 112 16.41 1.22 13.99
CA GLN A 112 15.88 -0.05 14.50
C GLN A 112 14.73 -0.62 13.64
N VAL A 113 14.50 -0.08 12.44
CA VAL A 113 13.48 -0.57 11.52
C VAL A 113 13.71 -2.06 11.22
N SER A 114 12.63 -2.85 11.15
CA SER A 114 12.74 -4.27 10.84
C SER A 114 13.20 -4.50 9.40
N ASP A 115 13.81 -5.64 9.13
CA ASP A 115 14.21 -6.00 7.77
C ASP A 115 13.00 -6.09 6.84
N THR A 116 11.85 -6.57 7.33
CA THR A 116 10.62 -6.62 6.54
C THR A 116 10.13 -5.22 6.16
N MET A 117 10.09 -4.28 7.10
CA MET A 117 9.68 -2.89 6.84
C MET A 117 10.68 -2.15 5.93
N LYS A 118 11.97 -2.47 6.03
CA LYS A 118 13.00 -1.88 5.17
C LYS A 118 12.94 -2.38 3.73
N ASN A 119 12.48 -3.61 3.53
CA ASN A 119 12.41 -4.27 2.24
C ASN A 119 10.96 -4.44 1.74
N SER A 120 10.00 -3.71 2.30
CA SER A 120 8.62 -3.62 1.80
C SER A 120 8.54 -2.70 0.61
#